data_AF-A0A940RIF5-F1
#
_entry.id   AF-A0A940RIF5-F1
#
_cell.length_a   1.000
_cell.length_b   1.000
_cell.length_c   1.000
_cell.angle_alpha   90.00
_cell.angle_beta   90.00
_cell.angle_gamma   90.00
#
_symmetry.space_group_name_H-M   'P 1'
#
loop_
_entity.id
_entity.type
_entity.pdbx_description
1 polymer ?
#
loop_
_entity_poly.entity_id
_entity_poly.type
_entity_poly.pdbx_seq_one_letter_code
_entity_poly.pdbx_strand_id
1 'polypeptide(L)'
;MRILITTLLAAAMLGGCAAAPRLAHEGSLDDLRGQPVGLQAGQASPADADLATAVGAAVLDRLQTSGAAPGAVSPRYLVQVTIASAPAGVGVSVAAGPQVTQGWRGEPVKLRPWNKRAPLDTATLVVLDAASGRTIAWSSVRAQGRKAPELADLLVAALAEPKKG
;
A
#
# COMPACT_ATOMS: atom_id res chain seq x y z
N MET A 1 -39.55 34.34 19.29
CA MET A 1 -39.28 33.25 18.33
C MET A 1 -38.70 33.85 17.06
N ARG A 2 -37.65 33.22 16.49
CA ARG A 2 -36.95 33.58 15.24
C ARG A 2 -36.07 34.82 15.45
N ILE A 3 -34.74 34.75 15.52
CA ILE A 3 -33.83 34.46 14.41
C ILE A 3 -32.51 33.98 15.04
N LEU A 4 -32.32 32.66 15.05
CA LEU A 4 -31.14 31.98 15.59
C LEU A 4 -30.69 30.94 14.54
N ILE A 5 -30.58 31.37 13.27
CA ILE A 5 -30.30 30.46 12.14
C ILE A 5 -29.48 31.17 11.05
N THR A 6 -28.41 31.90 11.39
CA THR A 6 -27.55 32.54 10.38
C THR A 6 -26.06 32.20 10.49
N THR A 7 -25.62 31.42 11.48
CA THR A 7 -24.20 31.08 11.65
C THR A 7 -23.82 29.64 11.28
N LEU A 8 -24.74 28.85 10.71
CA LEU A 8 -24.46 27.44 10.39
C LEU A 8 -24.10 27.14 8.92
N LEU A 9 -24.03 28.16 8.04
CA LEU A 9 -23.84 27.94 6.60
C LEU A 9 -22.40 28.10 6.08
N ALA A 10 -21.46 28.60 6.90
CA ALA A 10 -20.10 28.90 6.46
C ALA A 10 -19.09 27.73 6.66
N ALA A 11 -19.45 26.68 7.41
CA ALA A 11 -18.55 25.55 7.67
C ALA A 11 -18.64 24.42 6.62
N ALA A 12 -19.60 24.49 5.68
CA ALA A 12 -19.85 23.42 4.71
C ALA A 12 -19.01 23.52 3.41
N MET A 13 -18.24 24.59 3.20
CA MET A 13 -17.52 24.83 1.93
C MET A 13 -16.01 24.61 1.99
N LEU A 14 -15.45 24.13 3.11
CA LEU A 14 -14.04 23.76 3.23
C LEU A 14 -13.78 22.25 3.04
N GLY A 15 -14.79 21.48 2.62
CA GLY A 15 -14.63 20.10 2.14
C GLY A 15 -13.99 20.06 0.74
N GLY A 16 -12.83 20.71 0.59
CA GLY A 16 -12.01 20.63 -0.61
C GLY A 16 -11.75 19.16 -0.95
N CYS A 17 -12.00 18.82 -2.21
CA CYS A 17 -11.84 17.50 -2.80
C CYS A 17 -10.46 16.92 -2.47
N ALA A 18 -10.36 16.08 -1.43
CA ALA A 18 -9.17 15.28 -1.18
C ALA A 18 -9.06 14.24 -2.31
N ALA A 19 -8.28 14.58 -3.34
CA ALA A 19 -7.85 13.64 -4.37
C ALA A 19 -7.24 12.43 -3.65
N ALA A 20 -7.69 11.23 -4.02
CA ALA A 20 -7.24 10.06 -3.31
C ALA A 20 -5.75 9.78 -3.57
N PRO A 21 -4.98 9.37 -2.56
CA PRO A 21 -3.55 9.16 -2.71
C PRO A 21 -3.27 8.09 -3.77
N ARG A 22 -2.27 8.33 -4.61
CA ARG A 22 -1.78 7.38 -5.62
C ARG A 22 -0.75 6.39 -5.05
N LEU A 23 -0.23 6.71 -3.86
CA LEU A 23 0.78 5.99 -3.12
C LEU A 23 0.56 6.24 -1.62
N ALA A 24 0.74 5.20 -0.80
CA ALA A 24 0.78 5.30 0.65
C ALA A 24 1.84 4.33 1.16
N HIS A 25 2.52 4.73 2.21
CA HIS A 25 3.56 3.93 2.83
C HIS A 25 3.72 4.31 4.30
N GLU A 26 4.32 3.41 5.05
CA GLU A 26 4.78 3.64 6.41
C GLU A 26 6.06 2.84 6.64
N GLY A 27 6.93 3.36 7.50
CA GLY A 27 8.26 2.79 7.73
C GLY A 27 9.26 3.21 6.65
N SER A 28 10.46 2.63 6.74
CA SER A 28 11.60 2.90 5.87
C SER A 28 12.35 1.58 5.60
N LEU A 29 13.11 1.54 4.50
CA LEU A 29 14.02 0.43 4.19
C LEU A 29 15.32 0.45 5.00
N ASP A 30 15.58 1.47 5.81
CA ASP A 30 16.85 1.60 6.54
C ASP A 30 17.13 0.39 7.44
N ASP A 31 16.10 -0.19 8.06
CA ASP A 31 16.20 -1.36 8.95
C ASP A 31 16.60 -2.65 8.22
N LEU A 32 16.48 -2.69 6.88
CA LEU A 32 16.78 -3.87 6.06
C LEU A 32 18.24 -3.90 5.60
N ARG A 33 18.99 -2.80 5.72
CA ARG A 33 20.37 -2.72 5.22
C ARG A 33 21.27 -3.76 5.91
N GLY A 34 21.91 -4.60 5.11
CA GLY A 34 22.78 -5.69 5.56
C GLY A 34 22.04 -6.85 6.22
N GLN A 35 20.71 -6.83 6.29
CA GLN A 35 19.91 -7.87 6.94
C GLN A 35 19.36 -8.86 5.92
N PRO A 36 19.34 -10.17 6.24
CA PRO A 36 18.84 -11.18 5.32
C PRO A 36 17.32 -11.05 5.17
N VAL A 37 16.87 -10.89 3.92
CA VAL A 37 15.44 -10.77 3.57
C VAL A 37 14.98 -12.01 2.80
N GLY A 38 13.79 -12.52 3.14
CA GLY A 38 13.17 -13.65 2.46
C GLY A 38 11.80 -13.29 1.91
N LEU A 39 11.39 -13.94 0.80
CA LEU A 39 10.03 -13.82 0.30
C LEU A 39 9.11 -14.78 1.05
N GLN A 40 7.99 -14.26 1.53
CA GLN A 40 6.87 -15.04 2.06
C GLN A 40 5.67 -14.86 1.13
N ALA A 41 4.96 -15.96 0.84
CA ALA A 41 3.75 -15.90 0.03
C ALA A 41 2.73 -14.97 0.68
N GLY A 42 2.39 -13.88 -0.02
CA GLY A 42 1.29 -13.01 0.35
C GLY A 42 -0.05 -13.56 -0.14
N GLN A 43 -1.14 -12.98 0.32
CA GLN A 43 -2.47 -13.32 -0.19
C GLN A 43 -2.67 -12.67 -1.56
N ALA A 44 -3.21 -13.44 -2.52
CA ALA A 44 -3.62 -12.93 -3.83
C ALA A 44 -4.87 -13.69 -4.28
N SER A 45 -5.68 -13.06 -5.14
CA SER A 45 -6.72 -13.80 -5.86
C SER A 45 -6.05 -14.84 -6.79
N PRO A 46 -6.70 -15.98 -7.11
CA PRO A 46 -6.14 -16.95 -8.04
C PRO A 46 -5.80 -16.37 -9.41
N ALA A 47 -6.55 -15.35 -9.86
CA ALA A 47 -6.31 -14.66 -11.13
C ALA A 47 -5.05 -13.78 -11.10
N ASP A 48 -4.63 -13.34 -9.92
CA ASP A 48 -3.49 -12.44 -9.73
C ASP A 48 -2.27 -13.14 -9.10
N ALA A 49 -2.33 -14.45 -8.87
CA ALA A 49 -1.29 -15.20 -8.16
C ALA A 49 0.06 -15.17 -8.90
N ASP A 50 0.06 -15.31 -10.22
CA ASP A 50 1.27 -15.24 -11.05
C ASP A 50 1.88 -13.82 -11.02
N LEU A 51 1.02 -12.80 -11.09
CA LEU A 51 1.46 -11.41 -11.00
C LEU A 51 2.03 -11.10 -9.61
N ALA A 52 1.38 -11.54 -8.54
CA ALA A 52 1.86 -11.35 -7.16
C ALA A 52 3.21 -12.05 -6.93
N THR A 53 3.40 -13.24 -7.50
CA THR A 53 4.67 -13.98 -7.45
C THR A 53 5.76 -13.24 -8.22
N ALA A 54 5.47 -12.78 -9.43
CA ALA A 54 6.41 -12.03 -10.26
C ALA A 54 6.82 -10.69 -9.61
N VAL A 55 5.86 -9.98 -9.00
CA VAL A 55 6.13 -8.75 -8.24
C VAL A 55 6.97 -9.07 -6.99
N GLY A 56 6.65 -10.14 -6.26
CA GLY A 56 7.41 -10.58 -5.09
C GLY A 56 8.88 -10.85 -5.40
N ALA A 57 9.16 -11.57 -6.49
CA ALA A 57 10.53 -11.82 -6.94
C ALA A 57 11.25 -10.53 -7.33
N ALA A 58 10.59 -9.64 -8.08
CA ALA A 58 11.18 -8.36 -8.47
C ALA A 58 11.43 -7.44 -7.27
N VAL A 59 10.53 -7.40 -6.28
CA VAL A 59 10.74 -6.64 -5.04
C VAL A 59 11.97 -7.14 -4.28
N LEU A 60 12.13 -8.47 -4.16
CA LEU A 60 13.27 -9.04 -3.45
C LEU A 60 14.60 -8.63 -4.10
N ASP A 61 14.67 -8.67 -5.44
CA ASP A 61 15.83 -8.21 -6.22
C ASP A 61 16.13 -6.72 -5.98
N ARG A 62 15.10 -5.86 -5.98
CA ARG A 62 15.26 -4.43 -5.70
C ARG A 62 15.71 -4.13 -4.27
N LEU A 63 15.22 -4.87 -3.29
CA LEU A 63 15.63 -4.74 -1.89
C LEU A 63 17.11 -5.11 -1.72
N GLN A 64 17.56 -6.17 -2.39
CA GLN A 64 18.97 -6.57 -2.40
C GLN A 64 19.86 -5.52 -3.06
N THR A 65 19.42 -4.97 -4.20
CA THR A 65 20.09 -3.83 -4.86
C THR A 65 20.15 -2.59 -3.96
N SER A 66 19.15 -2.41 -3.09
CA SER A 66 19.09 -1.32 -2.12
C SER A 66 19.88 -1.58 -0.82
N GLY A 67 20.59 -2.70 -0.75
CA GLY A 67 21.52 -3.03 0.34
C GLY A 67 21.02 -4.07 1.34
N ALA A 68 19.87 -4.71 1.12
CA ALA A 68 19.48 -5.88 1.91
C ALA A 68 20.36 -7.10 1.56
N ALA A 69 20.63 -7.97 2.54
CA ALA A 69 21.38 -9.19 2.27
C ALA A 69 20.46 -10.26 1.64
N PRO A 70 20.99 -11.12 0.76
CA PRO A 70 20.21 -12.21 0.18
C PRO A 70 19.69 -13.17 1.25
N GLY A 71 18.58 -13.83 0.94
CA GLY A 71 17.86 -14.69 1.89
C GLY A 71 18.72 -15.79 2.48
N ALA A 72 18.74 -15.85 3.81
CA ALA A 72 19.31 -16.96 4.57
C ALA A 72 18.23 -18.04 4.81
N VAL A 73 18.65 -19.23 5.25
CA VAL A 73 17.73 -20.31 5.69
C VAL A 73 16.75 -19.81 6.76
N SER A 74 17.18 -18.85 7.58
CA SER A 74 16.35 -18.10 8.52
C SER A 74 16.51 -16.59 8.27
N PRO A 75 15.67 -15.98 7.42
CA PRO A 75 15.75 -14.55 7.14
C PRO A 75 15.34 -13.74 8.38
N ARG A 76 15.92 -12.55 8.55
CA ARG A 76 15.58 -11.63 9.65
C ARG A 76 14.25 -10.93 9.38
N TYR A 77 13.99 -10.63 8.11
CA TYR A 77 12.75 -10.02 7.65
C TYR A 77 12.10 -10.85 6.55
N LEU A 78 10.78 -10.89 6.58
CA LEU A 78 9.95 -11.52 5.57
C LEU A 78 9.23 -10.45 4.77
N VAL A 79 9.22 -10.62 3.46
CA VAL A 79 8.58 -9.72 2.51
C VAL A 79 7.36 -10.41 1.95
N GLN A 80 6.20 -9.76 2.04
CA GLN A 80 4.95 -10.23 1.47
C GLN A 80 4.47 -9.24 0.42
N VAL A 81 4.04 -9.77 -0.73
CA VAL A 81 3.35 -8.99 -1.76
C VAL A 81 1.94 -9.54 -1.93
N THR A 82 0.97 -8.64 -1.83
CA THR A 82 -0.44 -8.94 -2.02
C THR A 82 -1.01 -8.09 -3.13
N ILE A 83 -1.75 -8.72 -4.04
CA ILE A 83 -2.55 -8.04 -5.05
C ILE A 83 -4.02 -8.32 -4.73
N ALA A 84 -4.77 -7.24 -4.53
CA ALA A 84 -6.18 -7.33 -4.17
C ALA A 84 -7.00 -6.26 -4.88
N SER A 85 -8.19 -6.64 -5.32
CA SER A 85 -9.21 -5.70 -5.78
C SER A 85 -9.94 -5.15 -4.57
N ALA A 86 -9.69 -3.89 -4.23
CA ALA A 86 -10.35 -3.22 -3.12
C ALA A 86 -11.73 -2.70 -3.57
N PRO A 87 -12.80 -2.91 -2.77
CA PRO A 87 -14.05 -2.21 -2.96
C PRO A 87 -13.78 -0.70 -2.93
N ALA A 88 -14.49 0.04 -3.79
CA ALA A 88 -14.42 1.50 -3.87
C ALA A 88 -14.69 2.19 -2.51
N GLY A 89 -13.66 2.36 -1.68
CA GLY A 89 -13.77 3.01 -0.38
C GLY A 89 -13.15 2.26 0.82
N VAL A 90 -12.62 1.05 0.64
CA VAL A 90 -11.86 0.34 1.69
C VAL A 90 -10.37 0.46 1.37
N GLY A 91 -9.64 1.08 2.29
CA GLY A 91 -8.50 1.89 1.91
C GLY A 91 -7.12 1.32 2.17
N VAL A 92 -6.98 0.08 2.63
CA VAL A 92 -5.69 -0.59 2.77
C VAL A 92 -5.98 -2.08 2.64
N SER A 93 -5.13 -2.83 1.93
CA SER A 93 -5.21 -4.28 2.01
C SER A 93 -5.13 -4.69 3.48
N VAL A 94 -6.05 -5.55 3.93
CA VAL A 94 -6.02 -6.16 5.28
C VAL A 94 -4.69 -6.85 5.57
N ALA A 95 -3.89 -7.13 4.54
CA ALA A 95 -2.51 -7.63 4.63
C ALA A 95 -1.55 -6.68 5.35
N ALA A 96 -1.79 -5.35 5.34
CA ALA A 96 -0.97 -4.40 6.12
C ALA A 96 -1.23 -4.47 7.64
N GLY A 97 -2.21 -5.26 8.07
CA GLY A 97 -2.63 -5.41 9.46
C GLY A 97 -3.61 -4.33 9.95
N PRO A 98 -4.15 -4.47 11.17
CA PRO A 98 -5.15 -3.56 11.74
C PRO A 98 -4.63 -2.15 12.09
N GLN A 99 -3.35 -1.85 11.82
CA GLN A 99 -2.69 -0.62 12.29
C GLN A 99 -2.88 0.59 11.37
N VAL A 100 -3.44 0.42 10.17
CA VAL A 100 -3.53 1.52 9.20
C VAL A 100 -4.96 2.08 9.16
N THR A 101 -5.15 3.20 9.85
CA THR A 101 -6.42 3.97 9.90
C THR A 101 -6.58 4.98 8.75
N GLN A 102 -5.59 5.10 7.86
CA GLN A 102 -5.65 6.02 6.72
C GLN A 102 -6.10 5.31 5.44
N GLY A 103 -7.36 5.54 5.06
CA GLY A 103 -7.96 4.87 3.92
C GLY A 103 -7.66 5.51 2.57
N TRP A 104 -7.14 4.71 1.62
CA TRP A 104 -7.27 4.97 0.19
C TRP A 104 -8.74 5.14 -0.19
N ARG A 105 -9.03 6.20 -0.94
CA ARG A 105 -10.33 6.36 -1.58
C ARG A 105 -10.18 5.97 -3.06
N GLY A 106 -11.12 5.23 -3.62
CA GLY A 106 -11.09 4.99 -5.06
C GLY A 106 -11.35 6.27 -5.86
N GLU A 107 -10.77 6.40 -7.06
CA GLU A 107 -11.07 7.52 -7.96
C GLU A 107 -12.52 7.43 -8.46
N PRO A 108 -13.28 8.54 -8.51
CA PRO A 108 -14.64 8.53 -9.05
C PRO A 108 -14.61 8.17 -10.54
N VAL A 109 -15.38 7.14 -10.94
CA VAL A 109 -15.45 6.68 -12.34
C VAL A 109 -16.11 7.70 -13.28
N LYS A 110 -16.73 8.75 -12.73
CA LYS A 110 -17.29 9.92 -13.44
C LYS A 110 -17.68 11.01 -12.42
N LEU A 111 -17.64 12.28 -12.84
CA LEU A 111 -18.06 13.48 -12.07
C LEU A 111 -19.59 13.55 -11.85
N ARG A 112 -20.21 12.54 -11.26
CA ARG A 112 -21.60 12.62 -10.78
C ARG A 112 -21.71 12.09 -9.35
N PRO A 113 -22.53 12.72 -8.49
CA PRO A 113 -22.59 12.41 -7.05
C PRO A 113 -23.17 11.02 -6.72
N TRP A 114 -23.73 10.31 -7.69
CA TRP A 114 -24.41 9.00 -7.52
C TRP A 114 -23.69 7.82 -8.18
N ASN A 115 -22.52 8.02 -8.80
CA ASN A 115 -21.86 6.93 -9.50
C ASN A 115 -21.12 5.99 -8.55
N LYS A 116 -21.40 4.69 -8.69
CA LYS A 116 -20.61 3.60 -8.11
C LYS A 116 -19.17 3.74 -8.61
N ARG A 117 -18.19 3.79 -7.71
CA ARG A 117 -16.77 3.76 -8.12
C ARG A 117 -16.38 2.31 -8.42
N ALA A 118 -15.54 2.13 -9.43
CA ALA A 118 -15.10 0.82 -9.88
C ALA A 118 -14.16 0.22 -8.82
N PRO A 119 -14.12 -1.12 -8.70
CA PRO A 119 -13.06 -1.81 -7.98
C PRO A 119 -11.69 -1.31 -8.46
N LEU A 120 -10.74 -1.22 -7.54
CA LEU A 120 -9.38 -0.82 -7.83
C LEU A 120 -8.43 -1.91 -7.41
N ASP A 121 -7.62 -2.37 -8.36
CA ASP A 121 -6.57 -3.32 -8.07
C ASP A 121 -5.41 -2.57 -7.43
N THR A 122 -4.98 -3.07 -6.28
CA THR A 122 -3.89 -2.51 -5.49
C THR A 122 -2.85 -3.59 -5.27
N ALA A 123 -1.58 -3.22 -5.44
CA ALA A 123 -0.45 -4.03 -5.02
C ALA A 123 0.03 -3.47 -3.69
N THR A 124 0.24 -4.34 -2.71
CA THR A 124 0.70 -3.98 -1.37
C THR A 124 1.93 -4.80 -1.03
N LEU A 125 2.99 -4.11 -0.62
CA LEU A 125 4.22 -4.67 -0.06
C LEU A 125 4.16 -4.53 1.46
N VAL A 126 4.46 -5.61 2.18
CA VAL A 126 4.58 -5.62 3.63
C VAL A 126 5.92 -6.23 4.00
N VAL A 127 6.65 -5.58 4.90
CA VAL A 127 7.88 -6.10 5.49
C VAL A 127 7.63 -6.43 6.95
N LEU A 128 7.86 -7.69 7.30
CA LEU A 128 7.64 -8.25 8.61
C LEU A 128 8.97 -8.58 9.29
N ASP A 129 9.05 -8.32 10.59
CA ASP A 129 10.09 -8.90 11.45
C ASP A 129 9.80 -10.40 11.62
N ALA A 130 10.72 -11.26 11.19
CA ALA A 130 10.50 -12.72 11.16
C ALA A 130 10.37 -13.34 12.56
N ALA A 131 10.94 -12.70 13.60
CA ALA A 131 10.91 -13.22 14.97
C ALA A 131 9.60 -12.89 15.68
N SER A 132 9.02 -11.72 15.40
CA SER A 132 7.82 -11.20 16.08
C SER A 132 6.55 -11.24 15.22
N GLY A 133 6.69 -11.41 13.90
CA GLY A 133 5.59 -11.29 12.94
C GLY A 133 5.05 -9.87 12.79
N ARG A 134 5.71 -8.86 13.35
CA ARG A 134 5.26 -7.47 13.34
C ARG A 134 5.63 -6.79 12.01
N THR A 135 4.69 -6.03 11.45
CA THR A 135 4.95 -5.13 10.32
C THR A 135 5.90 -4.01 10.73
N ILE A 136 7.03 -3.88 10.04
CA ILE A 136 8.01 -2.80 10.26
C ILE A 136 7.93 -1.72 9.18
N ALA A 137 7.48 -2.09 7.98
CA ALA A 137 7.27 -1.19 6.86
C ALA A 137 6.21 -1.76 5.92
N TRP A 138 5.48 -0.90 5.23
CA TRP A 138 4.56 -1.31 4.18
C TRP A 138 4.39 -0.19 3.14
N SER A 139 4.09 -0.58 1.91
CA SER A 139 3.69 0.36 0.86
C SER A 139 2.57 -0.22 0.01
N SER A 140 1.75 0.64 -0.56
CA SER A 140 0.66 0.24 -1.44
C SER A 140 0.60 1.16 -2.66
N VAL A 141 0.32 0.60 -3.83
CA VAL A 141 0.24 1.31 -5.12
C VAL A 141 -0.96 0.81 -5.92
N ARG A 142 -1.50 1.63 -6.83
CA ARG A 142 -2.49 1.15 -7.82
C ARG A 142 -1.81 0.21 -8.82
N ALA A 143 -2.40 -0.96 -9.04
CA ALA A 143 -1.87 -2.00 -9.93
C ALA A 143 -2.41 -1.96 -11.37
N GLN A 144 -3.51 -1.24 -11.62
CA GLN A 144 -4.21 -1.27 -12.90
C GLN A 144 -3.28 -1.03 -14.11
N GLY A 145 -3.20 -2.03 -14.99
CA GLY A 145 -2.46 -1.99 -16.25
C GLY A 145 -0.93 -1.99 -16.13
N ARG A 146 -0.37 -2.15 -14.91
CA ARG A 146 1.08 -2.13 -14.68
C ARG A 146 1.68 -3.53 -14.71
N LYS A 147 2.94 -3.60 -15.12
CA LYS A 147 3.72 -4.85 -15.13
C LYS A 147 4.41 -5.07 -13.79
N ALA A 148 4.82 -6.31 -13.53
CA ALA A 148 5.52 -6.71 -12.30
C ALA A 148 6.76 -5.85 -11.94
N PRO A 149 7.71 -5.56 -12.85
CA PRO A 149 8.88 -4.75 -12.48
C PRO A 149 8.52 -3.31 -12.13
N GLU A 150 7.56 -2.71 -12.85
CA GLU A 150 7.10 -1.34 -12.55
C GLU A 150 6.42 -1.25 -11.18
N LEU A 151 5.63 -2.28 -10.83
CA LEU A 151 5.01 -2.39 -9.52
C LEU A 151 6.05 -2.51 -8.41
N ALA A 152 7.07 -3.35 -8.60
CA ALA A 152 8.15 -3.53 -7.63
C ALA A 152 8.93 -2.23 -7.43
N ASP A 153 9.28 -1.53 -8.51
CA ASP A 153 10.00 -0.26 -8.45
C ASP A 153 9.22 0.78 -7.64
N LEU A 154 7.91 0.92 -7.88
CA LEU A 154 7.06 1.86 -7.15
C LEU A 154 6.91 1.49 -5.67
N LEU A 155 6.73 0.21 -5.37
CA LEU A 155 6.57 -0.27 -3.99
C LEU A 155 7.83 -0.06 -3.15
N VAL A 156 8.99 -0.34 -3.71
CA VAL A 156 10.29 -0.17 -3.02
C VAL A 156 10.66 1.30 -2.94
N ALA A 157 10.47 2.07 -4.01
CA ALA A 157 10.74 3.51 -4.00
C ALA A 157 9.92 4.24 -2.93
N ALA A 158 8.66 3.84 -2.71
CA ALA A 158 7.82 4.40 -1.67
C ALA A 158 8.39 4.21 -0.26
N LEU A 159 9.07 3.08 0.00
CA LEU A 159 9.71 2.81 1.29
C LEU A 159 11.11 3.41 1.40
N ALA A 160 11.69 3.87 0.28
CA ALA A 160 12.95 4.60 0.26
C ALA A 160 12.76 6.10 0.57
N GLU A 161 11.52 6.62 0.50
CA GLU A 161 11.24 7.99 0.94
C GLU A 161 11.39 8.11 2.46
N PRO A 162 12.05 9.17 2.96
CA PRO A 162 12.28 9.35 4.39
C PRO A 162 10.95 9.48 5.14
N LYS A 163 10.92 8.93 6.36
CA LYS A 163 9.78 8.97 7.28
C LYS A 163 9.25 10.40 7.40
N LYS A 164 8.05 10.67 6.88
CA LYS A 164 7.34 11.93 7.16
C LYS A 164 7.01 11.93 8.66
N GLY A 165 7.79 12.70 9.41
CA GLY A 165 7.64 12.91 10.86
C GLY A 165 6.36 13.67 11.21
#